data_AF-A0A7V2INS5-F1
#
_entry.id   AF-A0A7V2INS5-F1
#
_cell.length_a   1.000
_cell.length_b   1.000
_cell.length_c   1.000
_cell.angle_alpha   90.00
_cell.angle_beta   90.00
_cell.angle_gamma   90.00
#
_symmetry.space_group_name_H-M   'P 1'
#
loop_
_entity.id
_entity.type
_entity.pdbx_description
1 polymer ?
#
loop_
_entity_poly.entity_id
_entity_poly.type
_entity_poly.pdbx_seq_one_letter_code
_entity_poly.pdbx_strand_id
1 'polypeptide(L)'
;MPRSLSGGRLRIGVKKTGQKPLVRERTPARWGILYGEPSEEQTGRQQDAAHRRGGLFRARLQRGRGVSQSVSLAEVQDVDGIRHHGTWRSRQWGDSTMKAESRKDKTEALMQILRRIDQGDNPQTLRAEARRLIEQITPRDLARAEEILVRGGASSHQAGQLSVAFLLMGVLEGREANLRERLPADHVLRIILAEHELTRCFLADLDSLVREIVTLERMTDTSMEFMRLSHVAEHLHAMLEHIEREDDVLFPALRQHGWSALAAAPGRAHEQIRGHIDSLLRLLGTFRAERFDAFKQQLALLSQTLIQVILEHLHEEDNLLFPIALEVVKEPEAWHRIKRLCDEIGYCGVHI
;
A
#
# COMPACT_ATOMS: atom_id res chain seq x y z
N MET A 1 64.32 31.01 -23.34
CA MET A 1 65.62 30.59 -22.76
C MET A 1 65.81 31.38 -21.47
N PRO A 2 66.29 30.82 -20.33
CA PRO A 2 66.90 29.51 -20.13
C PRO A 2 66.15 28.59 -19.14
N ARG A 3 66.64 27.34 -19.06
CA ARG A 3 66.33 26.28 -18.11
C ARG A 3 67.04 26.55 -16.77
N SER A 4 66.43 26.13 -15.65
CA SER A 4 67.13 25.87 -14.38
C SER A 4 66.97 24.40 -13.98
N LEU A 5 68.11 23.74 -13.78
CA LEU A 5 68.26 22.43 -13.16
C LEU A 5 68.43 22.60 -11.64
N SER A 6 67.77 21.75 -10.85
CA SER A 6 68.23 21.18 -9.58
C SER A 6 67.09 20.31 -9.05
N GLY A 7 67.22 19.07 -8.61
CA GLY A 7 68.34 18.35 -8.01
C GLY A 7 67.78 17.61 -6.79
N GLY A 8 68.20 16.37 -6.55
CA GLY A 8 68.09 15.76 -5.21
C GLY A 8 67.05 14.65 -5.02
N ARG A 9 67.58 13.44 -4.88
CA ARG A 9 66.98 12.15 -4.49
C ARG A 9 66.08 12.21 -3.25
N LEU A 10 65.14 11.25 -3.17
CA LEU A 10 65.05 10.30 -2.04
C LEU A 10 64.07 9.15 -2.38
N ARG A 11 64.57 7.91 -2.35
CA ARG A 11 63.76 6.69 -2.32
C ARG A 11 63.46 6.38 -0.85
N ILE A 12 62.18 6.33 -0.48
CA ILE A 12 61.71 5.69 0.75
C ILE A 12 60.49 4.84 0.37
N GLY A 13 60.55 3.56 0.75
CA GLY A 13 59.58 2.53 0.37
C GLY A 13 58.20 2.78 0.96
N VAL A 14 57.17 2.61 0.12
CA VAL A 14 55.77 2.62 0.53
C VAL A 14 55.34 1.18 0.78
N LYS A 15 55.01 0.87 2.04
CA LYS A 15 54.33 -0.36 2.45
C LYS A 15 52.95 -0.42 1.77
N LYS A 16 52.64 -1.56 1.16
CA LYS A 16 51.32 -1.90 0.63
C LYS A 16 50.31 -1.94 1.79
N THR A 17 49.40 -0.97 1.85
CA THR A 17 48.16 -1.06 2.63
C THR A 17 47.07 -1.65 1.74
N GLY A 18 46.44 -2.72 2.21
CA GLY A 18 45.43 -3.48 1.48
C GLY A 18 44.22 -2.64 1.05
N GLN A 19 43.85 -2.79 -0.21
CA GLN A 19 42.56 -2.37 -0.73
C GLN A 19 41.46 -3.19 -0.03
N LYS A 20 40.58 -2.53 0.70
CA LYS A 20 39.24 -3.07 1.00
C LYS A 20 38.47 -3.14 -0.33
N PRO A 21 37.78 -4.24 -0.65
CA PRO A 21 36.93 -4.27 -1.84
C PRO A 21 35.74 -3.34 -1.63
N LEU A 22 35.46 -2.55 -2.68
CA LEU A 22 34.27 -1.72 -2.82
C LEU A 22 33.03 -2.62 -2.70
N VAL A 23 32.24 -2.44 -1.64
CA VAL A 23 30.91 -3.02 -1.54
C VAL A 23 30.08 -2.35 -2.62
N ARG A 24 29.75 -3.08 -3.68
CA ARG A 24 28.71 -2.67 -4.63
C ARG A 24 27.40 -2.65 -3.87
N GLU A 25 26.89 -1.45 -3.55
CA GLU A 25 25.48 -1.28 -3.21
C GLU A 25 24.67 -1.81 -4.39
N ARG A 26 23.94 -2.91 -4.15
CA ARG A 26 22.93 -3.39 -5.08
C ARG A 26 21.78 -2.40 -5.01
N THR A 27 21.54 -1.69 -6.10
CA THR A 27 20.28 -0.99 -6.34
C THR A 27 19.12 -1.97 -6.17
N PRO A 28 18.08 -1.67 -5.37
CA PRO A 28 16.89 -2.50 -5.33
C PRO A 28 16.27 -2.52 -6.72
N ALA A 29 15.94 -3.72 -7.20
CA ALA A 29 15.27 -3.92 -8.47
C ALA A 29 13.98 -3.10 -8.51
N ARG A 30 13.82 -2.28 -9.55
CA ARG A 30 12.53 -1.69 -9.94
C ARG A 30 11.54 -2.84 -10.15
N TRP A 31 10.38 -2.77 -9.52
CA TRP A 31 9.29 -3.75 -9.58
C TRP A 31 8.63 -3.94 -10.97
N GLY A 32 9.21 -3.40 -12.04
CA GLY A 32 8.72 -3.50 -13.41
C GLY A 32 8.83 -4.89 -14.07
N ILE A 33 9.14 -5.95 -13.33
CA ILE A 33 9.33 -7.32 -13.88
C ILE A 33 8.13 -8.23 -13.57
N LEU A 34 7.15 -7.80 -12.76
CA LEU A 34 6.00 -8.66 -12.41
C LEU A 34 4.83 -8.64 -13.42
N TYR A 35 4.82 -7.72 -14.38
CA TYR A 35 3.69 -7.55 -15.30
C TYR A 35 4.20 -7.42 -16.75
N GLY A 36 3.79 -8.35 -17.61
CA GLY A 36 3.89 -8.20 -19.06
C GLY A 36 2.93 -7.12 -19.54
N GLU A 37 3.28 -6.43 -20.63
CA GLU A 37 2.47 -5.32 -21.15
C GLU A 37 1.05 -5.74 -21.55
N PRO A 38 0.04 -4.87 -21.33
CA PRO A 38 -1.35 -5.18 -21.70
C PRO A 38 -1.56 -5.11 -23.22
N SER A 39 -2.34 -6.05 -23.77
CA SER A 39 -2.71 -6.04 -25.20
C SER A 39 -3.83 -5.04 -25.48
N GLU A 40 -3.83 -4.49 -26.71
CA GLU A 40 -4.74 -3.44 -27.21
C GLU A 40 -6.24 -3.75 -27.13
N GLU A 41 -6.64 -4.96 -26.75
CA GLU A 41 -8.05 -5.40 -26.71
C GLU A 41 -8.78 -4.98 -25.41
N GLN A 42 -8.05 -4.62 -24.34
CA GLN A 42 -8.63 -4.24 -23.04
C GLN A 42 -9.11 -2.78 -22.97
N THR A 43 -8.55 -1.89 -23.79
CA THR A 43 -8.89 -0.45 -23.79
C THR A 43 -10.25 -0.16 -24.42
N GLY A 44 -10.70 -0.99 -25.37
CA GLY A 44 -11.97 -0.80 -26.07
C GLY A 44 -13.22 -1.07 -25.21
N ARG A 45 -13.15 -1.99 -24.24
CA ARG A 45 -14.33 -2.36 -23.43
C ARG A 45 -14.67 -1.36 -22.31
N GLN A 46 -13.70 -0.56 -21.86
CA GLN A 46 -13.95 0.44 -20.80
C GLN A 46 -14.71 1.66 -21.31
N GLN A 47 -14.57 2.03 -22.59
CA GLN A 47 -15.25 3.21 -23.16
C GLN A 47 -16.76 2.98 -23.33
N ASP A 48 -17.20 1.75 -23.64
CA ASP A 48 -18.62 1.41 -23.83
C ASP A 48 -19.44 1.31 -22.53
N ALA A 49 -18.78 1.18 -21.38
CA ALA A 49 -19.44 1.07 -20.08
C ALA A 49 -19.82 2.44 -19.48
N ALA A 50 -19.10 3.51 -19.86
CA ALA A 50 -19.34 4.86 -19.37
C ALA A 50 -20.63 5.49 -19.91
N HIS A 51 -21.05 5.13 -21.13
CA HIS A 51 -22.22 5.74 -21.77
C HIS A 51 -23.59 5.27 -21.23
N ARG A 52 -23.64 4.18 -20.46
CA ARG A 52 -24.91 3.58 -19.97
C ARG A 52 -25.29 3.94 -18.52
N ARG A 53 -24.43 4.63 -17.76
CA ARG A 53 -24.65 4.89 -16.32
C ARG A 53 -25.28 6.26 -15.98
N GLY A 54 -25.64 7.09 -16.97
CA GLY A 54 -26.20 8.44 -16.77
C GLY A 54 -27.71 8.54 -16.47
N GLY A 55 -28.46 7.42 -16.40
CA GLY A 55 -29.94 7.47 -16.44
C GLY A 55 -30.72 7.14 -15.16
N LEU A 56 -30.08 6.74 -14.06
CA LEU A 56 -30.81 6.10 -12.93
C LEU A 56 -30.74 6.83 -11.58
N PHE A 57 -30.21 8.06 -11.54
CA PHE A 57 -30.10 8.86 -10.32
C PHE A 57 -31.32 9.77 -10.07
N ARG A 58 -32.54 9.19 -10.04
CA ARG A 58 -33.74 9.91 -9.56
C ARG A 58 -34.85 8.93 -9.17
N ALA A 59 -34.77 8.36 -7.96
CA ALA A 59 -35.93 8.03 -7.10
C ALA A 59 -35.55 7.04 -5.98
N ARG A 60 -35.14 7.54 -4.80
CA ARG A 60 -35.55 6.95 -3.51
C ARG A 60 -35.13 7.81 -2.32
N LEU A 61 -35.89 8.88 -2.08
CA LEU A 61 -35.96 9.53 -0.77
C LEU A 61 -37.44 9.55 -0.39
N GLN A 62 -37.83 8.69 0.55
CA GLN A 62 -38.95 8.85 1.50
C GLN A 62 -39.30 7.49 2.11
N ARG A 63 -38.81 7.26 3.34
CA ARG A 63 -39.59 6.87 4.52
C ARG A 63 -38.65 6.38 5.63
N GLY A 64 -38.52 7.19 6.68
CA GLY A 64 -37.97 6.77 7.96
C GLY A 64 -39.07 6.46 8.97
N ARG A 65 -38.71 5.67 10.00
CA ARG A 65 -38.81 5.96 11.45
C ARG A 65 -39.07 4.69 12.27
N GLY A 66 -38.38 4.64 13.42
CA GLY A 66 -38.80 3.96 14.65
C GLY A 66 -38.19 2.56 14.87
N VAL A 67 -37.85 2.08 16.07
CA VAL A 67 -37.96 2.56 17.46
C VAL A 67 -36.91 1.76 18.28
N SER A 68 -36.40 2.39 19.35
CA SER A 68 -35.52 1.83 20.39
C SER A 68 -36.20 0.75 21.24
N GLN A 69 -35.47 -0.28 21.68
CA GLN A 69 -35.72 -0.91 22.98
C GLN A 69 -34.51 -1.69 23.52
N SER A 70 -34.16 -1.34 24.76
CA SER A 70 -33.21 -1.95 25.68
C SER A 70 -33.74 -3.27 26.28
N VAL A 71 -32.86 -4.25 26.52
CA VAL A 71 -33.16 -5.39 27.39
C VAL A 71 -32.04 -5.62 28.41
N SER A 72 -32.50 -5.84 29.64
CA SER A 72 -31.81 -5.93 30.92
C SER A 72 -31.00 -7.22 31.13
N LEU A 73 -29.96 -7.09 31.96
CA LEU A 73 -29.27 -8.17 32.66
C LEU A 73 -30.20 -8.97 33.58
N ALA A 74 -29.87 -10.25 33.77
CA ALA A 74 -30.24 -11.05 34.94
C ALA A 74 -29.09 -12.02 35.29
N GLU A 75 -28.57 -11.89 36.50
CA GLU A 75 -27.75 -12.87 37.22
C GLU A 75 -28.63 -14.02 37.75
N VAL A 76 -28.08 -15.23 37.97
CA VAL A 76 -28.20 -16.06 39.20
C VAL A 76 -27.18 -17.23 39.16
N GLN A 77 -26.19 -17.13 40.07
CA GLN A 77 -25.61 -18.09 41.04
C GLN A 77 -25.22 -19.57 40.75
N ASP A 78 -24.01 -19.85 41.24
CA ASP A 78 -23.32 -21.07 41.75
C ASP A 78 -24.12 -22.33 42.10
N VAL A 79 -23.50 -23.50 41.84
CA VAL A 79 -23.44 -24.65 42.79
C VAL A 79 -22.12 -25.45 42.64
N ASP A 80 -21.60 -25.87 43.79
CA ASP A 80 -20.35 -26.58 44.10
C ASP A 80 -20.04 -27.94 43.43
N GLY A 81 -18.74 -28.12 43.14
CA GLY A 81 -17.83 -29.21 43.54
C GLY A 81 -18.25 -30.69 43.55
N ILE A 82 -17.57 -31.51 42.72
CA ILE A 82 -17.22 -32.91 43.03
C ILE A 82 -15.80 -33.25 42.53
N ARG A 83 -14.97 -33.76 43.44
CA ARG A 83 -13.65 -34.36 43.19
C ARG A 83 -13.78 -35.76 42.60
N HIS A 84 -13.04 -36.08 41.53
CA HIS A 84 -12.65 -37.45 41.22
C HIS A 84 -11.18 -37.54 40.83
N HIS A 85 -10.46 -38.41 41.55
CA HIS A 85 -9.13 -38.88 41.20
C HIS A 85 -9.17 -39.62 39.86
N GLY A 86 -8.31 -39.23 38.93
CA GLY A 86 -8.09 -39.92 37.67
C GLY A 86 -6.73 -39.53 37.11
N THR A 87 -5.90 -40.53 36.86
CA THR A 87 -4.54 -40.45 36.32
C THR A 87 -4.46 -39.65 35.01
N TRP A 88 -3.74 -38.51 35.01
CA TRP A 88 -3.40 -37.76 33.80
C TRP A 88 -1.88 -37.55 33.70
N ARG A 89 -1.17 -38.51 33.09
CA ARG A 89 0.14 -38.28 32.48
C ARG A 89 0.26 -39.16 31.24
N SER A 90 0.23 -38.53 30.05
CA SER A 90 0.96 -38.96 28.82
C SER A 90 0.40 -38.44 27.48
N ARG A 91 -0.77 -37.78 27.40
CA ARG A 91 -1.34 -37.37 26.08
C ARG A 91 -0.98 -35.96 25.57
N GLN A 92 -0.42 -35.07 26.40
CA GLN A 92 -0.10 -33.70 25.98
C GLN A 92 1.27 -33.54 25.30
N TRP A 93 2.20 -34.48 25.48
CA TRP A 93 3.56 -34.35 24.93
C TRP A 93 3.66 -34.71 23.44
N GLY A 94 2.85 -35.65 22.95
CA GLY A 94 2.86 -36.07 21.53
C GLY A 94 2.18 -35.09 20.57
N ASP A 95 1.07 -34.45 20.98
CA ASP A 95 0.38 -33.46 20.14
C ASP A 95 1.19 -32.15 20.03
N SER A 96 1.87 -31.77 21.12
CA SER A 96 2.68 -30.54 21.14
C SER A 96 3.98 -30.67 20.34
N THR A 97 4.58 -31.87 20.24
CA THR A 97 5.76 -32.13 19.40
C THR A 97 5.39 -32.24 17.93
N MET A 98 4.31 -32.93 17.57
CA MET A 98 3.86 -33.02 16.17
C MET A 98 3.44 -31.65 15.59
N LYS A 99 2.75 -30.81 16.38
CA LYS A 99 2.43 -29.43 15.99
C LYS A 99 3.69 -28.56 15.84
N ALA A 100 4.71 -28.79 16.67
CA ALA A 100 5.98 -28.08 16.55
C ALA A 100 6.76 -28.48 15.28
N GLU A 101 6.77 -29.77 14.95
CA GLU A 101 7.44 -30.31 13.75
C GLU A 101 6.75 -29.84 12.46
N SER A 102 5.41 -29.94 12.38
CA SER A 102 4.64 -29.46 11.24
C SER A 102 4.80 -27.95 11.00
N ARG A 103 4.88 -27.16 12.07
CA ARG A 103 5.10 -25.71 11.97
C ARG A 103 6.52 -25.37 11.51
N LYS A 104 7.51 -26.13 11.98
CA LYS A 104 8.91 -25.97 11.56
C LYS A 104 9.06 -26.25 10.06
N ASP A 105 8.35 -27.27 9.57
CA ASP A 105 8.32 -27.65 8.15
C ASP A 105 7.71 -26.55 7.26
N LYS A 106 6.57 -25.97 7.68
CA LYS A 106 5.94 -24.82 6.98
C LYS A 106 6.84 -23.59 6.92
N THR A 107 7.52 -23.27 8.01
CA THR A 107 8.44 -22.12 8.07
C THR A 107 9.62 -22.33 7.13
N GLU A 108 10.15 -23.56 7.04
CA GLU A 108 11.26 -23.88 6.14
C GLU A 108 10.83 -23.79 4.67
N ALA A 109 9.65 -24.33 4.31
CA ALA A 109 9.09 -24.21 2.97
C ALA A 109 8.89 -22.73 2.57
N LEU A 110 8.35 -21.91 3.47
CA LEU A 110 8.19 -20.47 3.26
C LEU A 110 9.55 -19.79 3.06
N MET A 111 10.54 -20.09 3.91
CA MET A 111 11.90 -19.54 3.79
C MET A 111 12.57 -19.88 2.46
N GLN A 112 12.34 -21.09 1.94
CA GLN A 112 12.86 -21.49 0.62
C GLN A 112 12.25 -20.64 -0.50
N ILE A 113 10.92 -20.42 -0.47
CA ILE A 113 10.26 -19.57 -1.46
C ILE A 113 10.75 -18.12 -1.35
N LEU A 114 10.81 -17.55 -0.14
CA LEU A 114 11.27 -16.17 0.08
C LEU A 114 12.70 -15.93 -0.44
N ARG A 115 13.62 -16.88 -0.22
CA ARG A 115 14.99 -16.80 -0.75
C ARG A 115 15.03 -16.87 -2.28
N ARG A 116 14.18 -17.69 -2.89
CA ARG A 116 14.09 -17.80 -4.35
C ARG A 116 13.45 -16.57 -4.98
N ILE A 117 12.47 -15.96 -4.31
CA ILE A 117 11.94 -14.64 -4.67
C ILE A 117 13.08 -13.60 -4.67
N ASP A 118 13.89 -13.54 -3.61
CA ASP A 118 15.04 -12.61 -3.51
C ASP A 118 16.09 -12.83 -4.61
N GLN A 119 16.25 -14.08 -5.07
CA GLN A 119 17.17 -14.45 -6.14
C GLN A 119 16.62 -14.19 -7.55
N GLY A 120 15.34 -13.84 -7.68
CA GLY A 120 14.69 -13.59 -8.97
C GLY A 120 14.41 -14.87 -9.77
N ASP A 121 14.07 -15.97 -9.09
CA ASP A 121 13.64 -17.22 -9.73
C ASP A 121 12.39 -17.03 -10.62
N ASN A 122 12.07 -18.05 -11.43
CA ASN A 122 10.95 -18.01 -12.37
C ASN A 122 9.61 -17.64 -11.65
N PRO A 123 8.97 -16.52 -12.01
CA PRO A 123 7.76 -16.05 -11.34
C PRO A 123 6.56 -17.00 -11.45
N GLN A 124 6.42 -17.76 -12.53
CA GLN A 124 5.30 -18.69 -12.73
C GLN A 124 5.40 -19.88 -11.77
N THR A 125 6.62 -20.43 -11.64
CA THR A 125 6.90 -21.51 -10.69
C THR A 125 6.70 -21.04 -9.25
N LEU A 126 7.25 -19.87 -8.90
CA LEU A 126 7.11 -19.30 -7.56
C LEU A 126 5.64 -19.03 -7.19
N ARG A 127 4.82 -18.55 -8.15
CA ARG A 127 3.37 -18.38 -7.96
C ARG A 127 2.66 -19.68 -7.63
N ALA A 128 2.90 -20.74 -8.42
CA ALA A 128 2.25 -22.03 -8.20
C ALA A 128 2.61 -22.62 -6.82
N GLU A 129 3.85 -22.45 -6.37
CA GLU A 129 4.31 -22.87 -5.05
C GLU A 129 3.72 -22.01 -3.93
N ALA A 130 3.76 -20.68 -4.08
CA ALA A 130 3.19 -19.73 -3.12
C ALA A 130 1.70 -20.00 -2.90
N ARG A 131 0.95 -20.29 -3.97
CA ARG A 131 -0.48 -20.62 -3.92
C ARG A 131 -0.77 -21.90 -3.13
N ARG A 132 0.06 -22.93 -3.25
CA ARG A 132 -0.12 -24.16 -2.47
C ARG A 132 0.17 -23.95 -0.99
N LEU A 133 1.09 -23.03 -0.70
CA LEU A 133 1.54 -22.76 0.67
C LEU A 133 0.66 -21.74 1.40
N ILE A 134 0.08 -20.77 0.68
CA ILE A 134 -0.65 -19.63 1.28
C ILE A 134 -1.80 -20.05 2.19
N GLU A 135 -2.54 -21.10 1.83
CA GLU A 135 -3.67 -21.64 2.60
C GLU A 135 -3.23 -22.28 3.92
N GLN A 136 -1.94 -22.62 4.05
CA GLN A 136 -1.40 -23.36 5.18
C GLN A 136 -0.59 -22.49 6.13
N ILE A 137 -0.16 -21.30 5.69
CA ILE A 137 0.65 -20.40 6.49
C ILE A 137 -0.21 -19.48 7.33
N THR A 138 0.25 -19.20 8.53
CA THR A 138 -0.35 -18.23 9.43
C THR A 138 0.47 -16.94 9.44
N PRO A 139 -0.08 -15.81 9.91
CA PRO A 139 0.68 -14.58 10.12
C PRO A 139 1.92 -14.80 11.01
N ARG A 140 1.83 -15.74 11.96
CA ARG A 140 2.93 -16.11 12.85
C ARG A 140 4.07 -16.84 12.12
N ASP A 141 3.75 -17.64 11.11
CA ASP A 141 4.77 -18.33 10.29
C ASP A 141 5.53 -17.31 9.43
N LEU A 142 4.82 -16.33 8.87
CA LEU A 142 5.39 -15.21 8.12
C LEU A 142 6.32 -14.35 8.98
N ALA A 143 5.84 -13.91 10.16
CA ALA A 143 6.65 -13.14 11.11
C ALA A 143 7.91 -13.89 11.56
N ARG A 144 7.82 -15.22 11.71
CA ARG A 144 8.98 -16.06 12.05
C ARG A 144 9.96 -16.16 10.89
N ALA A 145 9.47 -16.29 9.65
CA ALA A 145 10.32 -16.29 8.47
C ALA A 145 11.07 -14.95 8.32
N GLU A 146 10.39 -13.83 8.54
CA GLU A 146 11.02 -12.49 8.56
C GLU A 146 12.11 -12.39 9.63
N GLU A 147 11.84 -12.84 10.86
CA GLU A 147 12.83 -12.87 11.94
C GLU A 147 14.07 -13.69 11.56
N ILE A 148 13.89 -14.84 10.89
CA ILE A 148 14.98 -15.68 10.41
C ILE A 148 15.79 -14.96 9.32
N LEU A 149 15.13 -14.29 8.37
CA LEU A 149 15.81 -13.51 7.32
C LEU A 149 16.63 -12.36 7.92
N VAL A 150 16.06 -11.63 8.89
CA VAL A 150 16.74 -10.52 9.56
C VAL A 150 17.95 -11.00 10.36
N ARG A 151 17.80 -12.10 11.13
CA ARG A 151 18.93 -12.75 11.81
C ARG A 151 20.00 -13.24 10.84
N GLY A 152 19.61 -13.60 9.62
CA GLY A 152 20.49 -13.99 8.52
C GLY A 152 21.18 -12.82 7.81
N GLY A 153 20.91 -11.58 8.21
CA GLY A 153 21.56 -10.37 7.68
C GLY A 153 20.70 -9.53 6.72
N ALA A 154 19.45 -9.90 6.45
CA ALA A 154 18.53 -9.04 5.73
C ALA A 154 18.10 -7.85 6.58
N SER A 155 17.77 -6.71 5.95
CA SER A 155 17.09 -5.64 6.68
C SER A 155 15.63 -6.02 6.98
N SER A 156 15.05 -5.47 8.05
CA SER A 156 13.61 -5.65 8.33
C SER A 156 12.73 -5.21 7.16
N HIS A 157 13.15 -4.16 6.44
CA HIS A 157 12.47 -3.71 5.25
C HIS A 157 12.49 -4.76 4.13
N GLN A 158 13.66 -5.32 3.83
CA GLN A 158 13.80 -6.36 2.79
C GLN A 158 13.00 -7.62 3.16
N ALA A 159 13.07 -8.07 4.42
CA ALA A 159 12.31 -9.23 4.87
C ALA A 159 10.80 -9.03 4.66
N GLY A 160 10.27 -7.85 5.02
CA GLY A 160 8.87 -7.50 4.79
C GLY A 160 8.51 -7.44 3.30
N GLN A 161 9.39 -6.91 2.44
CA GLN A 161 9.15 -6.89 0.98
C GLN A 161 9.05 -8.30 0.39
N LEU A 162 9.89 -9.24 0.83
CA LEU A 162 9.84 -10.63 0.38
C LEU A 162 8.54 -11.31 0.84
N SER A 163 8.14 -11.08 2.09
CA SER A 163 6.86 -11.56 2.62
C SER A 163 5.68 -11.06 1.78
N VAL A 164 5.63 -9.75 1.52
CA VAL A 164 4.59 -9.17 0.65
C VAL A 164 4.60 -9.85 -0.71
N ALA A 165 5.74 -9.96 -1.37
CA ALA A 165 5.87 -10.64 -2.67
C ALA A 165 5.34 -12.09 -2.66
N PHE A 166 5.63 -12.84 -1.61
CA PHE A 166 5.08 -14.19 -1.43
C PHE A 166 3.55 -14.17 -1.38
N LEU A 167 2.96 -13.21 -0.64
CA LEU A 167 1.50 -13.07 -0.56
C LEU A 167 0.90 -12.68 -1.91
N LEU A 168 1.51 -11.75 -2.66
CA LEU A 168 1.08 -11.40 -4.03
C LEU A 168 1.02 -12.65 -4.91
N MET A 169 2.10 -13.43 -4.89
CA MET A 169 2.24 -14.62 -5.72
C MET A 169 1.25 -15.72 -5.35
N GLY A 170 0.88 -15.83 -4.07
CA GLY A 170 -0.06 -16.83 -3.58
C GLY A 170 -1.54 -16.45 -3.72
N VAL A 171 -1.86 -15.15 -3.65
CA VAL A 171 -3.25 -14.66 -3.57
C VAL A 171 -3.83 -14.19 -4.91
N LEU A 172 -3.02 -13.61 -5.81
CA LEU A 172 -3.54 -12.75 -6.89
C LEU A 172 -3.89 -13.42 -8.22
N GLU A 173 -3.55 -14.69 -8.47
CA GLU A 173 -3.79 -15.30 -9.79
C GLU A 173 -5.28 -15.64 -10.01
N GLY A 174 -5.88 -15.09 -11.07
CA GLY A 174 -7.28 -15.33 -11.48
C GLY A 174 -8.32 -14.39 -10.84
N ARG A 175 -7.89 -13.34 -10.13
CA ARG A 175 -8.80 -12.35 -9.55
C ARG A 175 -9.02 -11.22 -10.56
N GLU A 176 -10.24 -11.14 -11.09
CA GLU A 176 -10.65 -10.12 -12.05
C GLU A 176 -10.58 -8.70 -11.45
N ALA A 177 -10.20 -7.76 -12.32
CA ALA A 177 -10.38 -6.34 -12.13
C ALA A 177 -11.88 -6.06 -11.94
N ASN A 178 -12.32 -5.84 -10.69
CA ASN A 178 -13.54 -5.11 -10.26
C ASN A 178 -13.86 -5.45 -8.79
N LEU A 179 -12.88 -5.33 -7.89
CA LEU A 179 -13.07 -5.61 -6.46
C LEU A 179 -14.28 -4.86 -5.88
N ARG A 180 -14.45 -3.60 -6.28
CA ARG A 180 -15.54 -2.72 -5.85
C ARG A 180 -16.94 -3.28 -6.15
N GLU A 181 -17.13 -3.90 -7.32
CA GLU A 181 -18.44 -4.42 -7.75
C GLU A 181 -18.83 -5.69 -6.99
N ARG A 182 -17.85 -6.42 -6.45
CA ARG A 182 -18.04 -7.65 -5.68
C ARG A 182 -18.34 -7.41 -4.20
N LEU A 183 -18.02 -6.23 -3.69
CA LEU A 183 -18.20 -5.89 -2.29
C LEU A 183 -19.63 -5.36 -2.01
N PRO A 184 -20.20 -5.65 -0.83
CA PRO A 184 -21.46 -5.04 -0.38
C PRO A 184 -21.42 -3.51 -0.46
N ALA A 185 -22.59 -2.89 -0.69
CA ALA A 185 -22.71 -1.44 -0.88
C ALA A 185 -22.18 -0.63 0.32
N ASP A 186 -22.32 -1.17 1.51
CA ASP A 186 -21.92 -0.60 2.80
C ASP A 186 -20.51 -1.01 3.25
N HIS A 187 -19.79 -1.82 2.47
CA HIS A 187 -18.45 -2.26 2.82
C HIS A 187 -17.46 -1.09 2.71
N VAL A 188 -16.62 -0.87 3.73
CA VAL A 188 -15.68 0.25 3.80
C VAL A 188 -14.74 0.33 2.60
N LEU A 189 -14.14 -0.80 2.19
CA LEU A 189 -13.29 -0.84 1.00
C LEU A 189 -14.02 -0.44 -0.30
N ARG A 190 -15.35 -0.61 -0.39
CA ARG A 190 -16.10 -0.15 -1.56
C ARG A 190 -16.17 1.38 -1.63
N ILE A 191 -16.19 2.04 -0.47
CA ILE A 191 -16.16 3.49 -0.34
C ILE A 191 -14.75 3.98 -0.70
N ILE A 192 -13.71 3.39 -0.11
CA ILE A 192 -12.31 3.69 -0.41
C ILE A 192 -12.01 3.55 -1.92
N LEU A 193 -12.45 2.46 -2.54
CA LEU A 193 -12.29 2.27 -4.00
C LEU A 193 -13.03 3.34 -4.82
N ALA A 194 -14.12 3.92 -4.31
CA ALA A 194 -14.79 5.04 -4.96
C ALA A 194 -13.96 6.34 -4.83
N GLU A 195 -13.31 6.55 -3.69
CA GLU A 195 -12.38 7.67 -3.47
C GLU A 195 -11.18 7.59 -4.42
N HIS A 196 -10.68 6.38 -4.69
CA HIS A 196 -9.61 6.16 -5.66
C HIS A 196 -10.03 6.54 -7.08
N GLU A 197 -11.26 6.23 -7.47
CA GLU A 197 -11.80 6.66 -8.77
C GLU A 197 -11.92 8.19 -8.87
N LEU A 198 -12.43 8.86 -7.84
CA LEU A 198 -12.51 10.33 -7.81
C LEU A 198 -11.12 10.96 -7.87
N THR A 199 -10.18 10.43 -7.11
CA THR A 199 -8.78 10.87 -7.15
C THR A 199 -8.23 10.80 -8.57
N ARG A 200 -8.42 9.68 -9.28
CA ARG A 200 -7.93 9.50 -10.65
C ARG A 200 -8.50 10.56 -11.59
N CYS A 201 -9.74 10.99 -11.40
CA CYS A 201 -10.31 12.11 -12.14
C CYS A 201 -9.55 13.42 -11.85
N PHE A 202 -9.28 13.75 -10.58
CA PHE A 202 -8.51 14.95 -10.24
C PHE A 202 -7.07 14.92 -10.75
N LEU A 203 -6.43 13.76 -10.79
CA LEU A 203 -5.09 13.61 -11.39
C LEU A 203 -5.11 13.81 -12.91
N ALA A 204 -6.15 13.33 -13.59
CA ALA A 204 -6.33 13.56 -15.02
C ALA A 204 -6.60 15.05 -15.30
N ASP A 205 -7.41 15.70 -14.47
CA ASP A 205 -7.64 17.14 -14.54
C ASP A 205 -6.35 17.93 -14.30
N LEU A 206 -5.53 17.52 -13.31
CA LEU A 206 -4.22 18.11 -13.06
C LEU A 206 -3.31 17.99 -14.28
N ASP A 207 -3.15 16.80 -14.87
CA ASP A 207 -2.31 16.60 -16.06
C ASP A 207 -2.76 17.50 -17.21
N SER A 208 -4.07 17.54 -17.47
CA SER A 208 -4.62 18.37 -18.54
C SER A 208 -4.42 19.87 -18.27
N LEU A 209 -4.65 20.33 -17.03
CA LEU A 209 -4.47 21.74 -16.63
C LEU A 209 -3.01 22.17 -16.71
N VAL A 210 -2.09 21.30 -16.31
CA VAL A 210 -0.65 21.60 -16.37
C VAL A 210 -0.22 21.78 -17.82
N ARG A 211 -0.67 20.91 -18.73
CA ARG A 211 -0.41 21.04 -20.18
C ARG A 211 -0.98 22.34 -20.76
N GLU A 212 -2.14 22.78 -20.30
CA GLU A 212 -2.74 24.05 -20.68
C GLU A 212 -1.88 25.23 -20.16
N ILE A 213 -1.63 25.28 -18.84
CA ILE A 213 -0.91 26.36 -18.16
C ILE A 213 0.50 26.57 -18.72
N VAL A 214 1.24 25.50 -19.05
CA VAL A 214 2.60 25.64 -19.57
C VAL A 214 2.66 26.38 -20.92
N THR A 215 1.57 26.38 -21.69
CA THR A 215 1.49 27.08 -22.98
C THR A 215 1.07 28.54 -22.86
N LEU A 216 0.60 28.97 -21.68
CA LEU A 216 0.15 30.34 -21.47
C LEU A 216 1.34 31.31 -21.41
N GLU A 217 1.13 32.49 -22.00
CA GLU A 217 2.05 33.63 -21.85
C GLU A 217 1.89 34.31 -20.48
N ARG A 218 0.68 34.33 -19.94
CA ARG A 218 0.32 35.00 -18.69
C ARG A 218 -0.85 34.30 -18.02
N MET A 219 -0.83 34.28 -16.69
CA MET A 219 -1.92 33.83 -15.85
C MET A 219 -1.98 34.75 -14.63
N THR A 220 -3.18 35.00 -14.12
CA THR A 220 -3.42 35.72 -12.85
C THR A 220 -4.09 34.77 -11.88
N ASP A 221 -4.14 35.13 -10.61
CA ASP A 221 -4.82 34.33 -9.59
C ASP A 221 -6.35 34.43 -9.65
N THR A 222 -6.86 35.31 -10.50
CA THR A 222 -8.29 35.38 -10.88
C THR A 222 -8.59 34.67 -12.20
N SER A 223 -7.57 34.12 -12.87
CA SER A 223 -7.75 33.37 -14.12
C SER A 223 -8.44 32.03 -13.85
N MET A 224 -9.22 31.56 -14.82
CA MET A 224 -9.97 30.31 -14.70
C MET A 224 -9.06 29.12 -14.43
N GLU A 225 -7.89 29.11 -15.07
CA GLU A 225 -6.86 28.07 -14.96
C GLU A 225 -6.28 28.00 -13.54
N PHE A 226 -6.03 29.16 -12.91
CA PHE A 226 -5.55 29.21 -11.53
C PHE A 226 -6.62 28.75 -10.53
N MET A 227 -7.89 29.16 -10.74
CA MET A 227 -9.00 28.71 -9.89
C MET A 227 -9.21 27.19 -10.01
N ARG A 228 -9.18 26.65 -11.24
CA ARG A 228 -9.27 25.21 -11.49
C ARG A 228 -8.10 24.45 -10.87
N LEU A 229 -6.87 24.95 -11.00
CA LEU A 229 -5.70 24.35 -10.39
C LEU A 229 -5.79 24.34 -8.85
N SER A 230 -6.26 25.45 -8.27
CA SER A 230 -6.48 25.55 -6.81
C SER A 230 -7.51 24.55 -6.33
N HIS A 231 -8.63 24.43 -7.06
CA HIS A 231 -9.68 23.45 -6.77
C HIS A 231 -9.18 22.00 -6.85
N VAL A 232 -8.39 21.66 -7.87
CA VAL A 232 -7.75 20.34 -7.97
C VAL A 232 -6.79 20.10 -6.80
N ALA A 233 -5.98 21.08 -6.42
CA ALA A 233 -5.05 20.96 -5.30
C ALA A 233 -5.78 20.77 -3.95
N GLU A 234 -6.91 21.45 -3.72
CA GLU A 234 -7.75 21.26 -2.55
C GLU A 234 -8.31 19.84 -2.46
N HIS A 235 -8.79 19.30 -3.59
CA HIS A 235 -9.28 17.92 -3.63
C HIS A 235 -8.17 16.88 -3.45
N LEU A 236 -6.98 17.11 -4.01
CA LEU A 236 -5.83 16.25 -3.74
C LEU A 236 -5.39 16.35 -2.29
N HIS A 237 -5.48 17.52 -1.66
CA HIS A 237 -5.23 17.66 -0.22
C HIS A 237 -6.27 16.92 0.64
N ALA A 238 -7.54 16.88 0.22
CA ALA A 238 -8.55 16.09 0.91
C ALA A 238 -8.26 14.57 0.92
N MET A 239 -7.41 14.06 0.01
CA MET A 239 -6.91 12.69 0.07
C MET A 239 -6.15 12.40 1.37
N LEU A 240 -5.58 13.40 2.05
CA LEU A 240 -4.82 13.15 3.27
C LEU A 240 -5.69 12.49 4.36
N GLU A 241 -6.99 12.75 4.37
CA GLU A 241 -7.96 12.06 5.24
C GLU A 241 -8.11 10.57 4.87
N HIS A 242 -8.03 10.24 3.58
CA HIS A 242 -8.00 8.86 3.09
C HIS A 242 -6.76 8.14 3.61
N ILE A 243 -5.59 8.76 3.48
CA ILE A 243 -4.34 8.22 4.01
C ILE A 243 -4.40 8.07 5.54
N GLU A 244 -5.05 8.99 6.25
CA GLU A 244 -5.29 8.90 7.69
C GLU A 244 -6.15 7.68 8.06
N ARG A 245 -7.25 7.42 7.34
CA ARG A 245 -8.06 6.21 7.56
C ARG A 245 -7.24 4.94 7.37
N GLU A 246 -6.33 4.92 6.43
CA GLU A 246 -5.47 3.77 6.21
C GLU A 246 -4.44 3.59 7.32
N ASP A 247 -3.68 4.66 7.60
CA ASP A 247 -2.60 4.66 8.58
C ASP A 247 -3.09 4.38 10.02
N ASP A 248 -4.26 4.92 10.38
CA ASP A 248 -4.79 4.92 11.75
C ASP A 248 -5.93 3.92 11.99
N VAL A 249 -6.52 3.34 10.93
CA VAL A 249 -7.61 2.35 11.08
C VAL A 249 -7.28 1.05 10.37
N LEU A 250 -7.11 1.06 9.06
CA LEU A 250 -6.96 -0.17 8.27
C LEU A 250 -5.65 -0.89 8.61
N PHE A 251 -4.53 -0.19 8.63
CA PHE A 251 -3.21 -0.77 8.87
C PHE A 251 -3.04 -1.24 10.33
N PRO A 252 -3.52 -0.52 11.37
CA PRO A 252 -3.56 -1.05 12.72
C PRO A 252 -4.40 -2.32 12.83
N ALA A 253 -5.54 -2.41 12.15
CA ALA A 253 -6.33 -3.64 12.12
C ALA A 253 -5.51 -4.79 11.50
N LEU A 254 -4.89 -4.57 10.33
CA LEU A 254 -4.01 -5.57 9.72
C LEU A 254 -2.87 -6.02 10.66
N ARG A 255 -2.23 -5.07 11.37
CA ARG A 255 -1.20 -5.35 12.38
C ARG A 255 -1.73 -6.22 13.52
N GLN A 256 -2.93 -5.93 14.04
CA GLN A 256 -3.58 -6.73 15.10
C GLN A 256 -3.86 -8.16 14.64
N HIS A 257 -4.14 -8.35 13.34
CA HIS A 257 -4.29 -9.66 12.71
C HIS A 257 -2.96 -10.32 12.31
N GLY A 258 -1.82 -9.72 12.67
CA GLY A 258 -0.47 -10.27 12.46
C GLY A 258 0.16 -9.93 11.10
N TRP A 259 -0.43 -9.01 10.33
CA TRP A 259 0.00 -8.65 8.97
C TRP A 259 0.82 -7.36 8.93
N SER A 260 1.81 -7.24 9.81
CA SER A 260 2.60 -6.01 9.97
C SER A 260 3.39 -5.62 8.72
N ALA A 261 3.95 -6.57 7.97
CA ALA A 261 4.69 -6.27 6.74
C ALA A 261 3.79 -5.68 5.65
N LEU A 262 2.58 -6.24 5.48
CA LEU A 262 1.57 -5.74 4.55
C LEU A 262 1.14 -4.31 4.94
N ALA A 263 0.89 -4.10 6.24
CA ALA A 263 0.48 -2.81 6.81
C ALA A 263 1.58 -1.73 6.82
N ALA A 264 2.83 -2.08 6.53
CA ALA A 264 3.95 -1.14 6.50
C ALA A 264 4.39 -0.80 5.07
N ALA A 265 3.97 -1.57 4.06
CA ALA A 265 4.43 -1.40 2.69
C ALA A 265 4.09 -0.02 2.10
N PRO A 266 2.88 0.57 2.32
CA PRO A 266 2.51 1.85 1.71
C PRO A 266 3.19 3.08 2.33
N GLY A 267 3.77 2.97 3.53
CA GLY A 267 4.17 4.13 4.33
C GLY A 267 5.12 5.11 3.64
N ARG A 268 6.06 4.62 2.81
CA ARG A 268 6.93 5.51 2.02
C ARG A 268 6.16 6.28 0.94
N ALA A 269 5.21 5.63 0.27
CA ALA A 269 4.37 6.29 -0.71
C ALA A 269 3.52 7.38 -0.02
N HIS A 270 2.95 7.08 1.15
CA HIS A 270 2.18 8.06 1.94
C HIS A 270 3.01 9.29 2.31
N GLU A 271 4.25 9.11 2.76
CA GLU A 271 5.18 10.22 3.05
C GLU A 271 5.48 11.07 1.80
N GLN A 272 5.72 10.42 0.66
CA GLN A 272 5.98 11.12 -0.61
C GLN A 272 4.74 11.90 -1.08
N ILE A 273 3.56 11.29 -1.04
CA ILE A 273 2.29 11.91 -1.43
C ILE A 273 2.02 13.16 -0.59
N ARG A 274 2.11 13.04 0.74
CA ARG A 274 1.99 14.18 1.68
C ARG A 274 2.95 15.31 1.31
N GLY A 275 4.23 14.99 1.14
CA GLY A 275 5.26 15.99 0.82
C GLY A 275 5.05 16.68 -0.54
N HIS A 276 4.55 15.95 -1.54
CA HIS A 276 4.26 16.49 -2.87
C HIS A 276 2.99 17.36 -2.88
N ILE A 277 1.93 16.95 -2.18
CA ILE A 277 0.71 17.77 -1.99
C ILE A 277 1.05 19.08 -1.27
N ASP A 278 1.80 19.01 -0.17
CA ASP A 278 2.25 20.19 0.56
C ASP A 278 3.07 21.14 -0.33
N SER A 279 3.90 20.58 -1.21
CA SER A 279 4.69 21.37 -2.17
C SER A 279 3.80 22.04 -3.21
N LEU A 280 2.71 21.39 -3.63
CA LEU A 280 1.76 21.95 -4.61
C LEU A 280 1.01 23.12 -4.00
N LEU A 281 0.53 22.96 -2.76
CA LEU A 281 -0.15 24.02 -2.02
C LEU A 281 0.79 25.22 -1.76
N ARG A 282 2.05 24.96 -1.39
CA ARG A 282 3.05 26.03 -1.24
C ARG A 282 3.28 26.79 -2.55
N LEU A 283 3.41 26.08 -3.67
CA LEU A 283 3.61 26.69 -4.99
C LEU A 283 2.42 27.59 -5.37
N LEU A 284 1.20 27.17 -5.06
CA LEU A 284 0.00 28.01 -5.24
C LEU A 284 0.03 29.25 -4.33
N GLY A 285 0.43 29.08 -3.06
CA GLY A 285 0.54 30.18 -2.10
C GLY A 285 1.60 31.22 -2.48
N THR A 286 2.67 30.84 -3.17
CA THR A 286 3.73 31.75 -3.63
C THR A 286 3.51 32.31 -5.04
N PHE A 287 2.41 31.96 -5.71
CA PHE A 287 2.16 32.31 -7.11
C PHE A 287 2.39 33.80 -7.44
N ARG A 288 1.88 34.73 -6.60
CA ARG A 288 2.03 36.18 -6.81
C ARG A 288 3.46 36.70 -6.64
N ALA A 289 4.30 35.97 -5.91
CA ALA A 289 5.68 36.36 -5.61
C ALA A 289 6.69 35.82 -6.64
N GLU A 290 6.27 34.87 -7.48
CA GLU A 290 7.14 34.18 -8.44
C GLU A 290 6.95 34.67 -9.88
N ARG A 291 8.02 34.55 -10.68
CA ARG A 291 7.93 34.77 -12.12
C ARG A 291 7.11 33.63 -12.73
N PHE A 292 6.16 33.95 -13.60
CA PHE A 292 5.25 32.96 -14.17
C PHE A 292 5.97 31.79 -14.89
N ASP A 293 7.09 32.05 -15.58
CA ASP A 293 7.88 30.98 -16.20
C ASP A 293 8.50 30.01 -15.19
N ALA A 294 8.93 30.51 -14.03
CA ALA A 294 9.46 29.68 -12.95
C ALA A 294 8.34 28.86 -12.29
N PHE A 295 7.15 29.46 -12.11
CA PHE A 295 5.96 28.76 -11.63
C PHE A 295 5.59 27.60 -12.57
N LYS A 296 5.54 27.83 -13.90
CA LYS A 296 5.23 26.79 -14.90
C LYS A 296 6.17 25.60 -14.81
N GLN A 297 7.48 25.85 -14.70
CA GLN A 297 8.49 24.79 -14.62
C GLN A 297 8.34 23.96 -13.34
N GLN A 298 8.16 24.62 -12.20
CA GLN A 298 7.95 23.93 -10.92
C GLN A 298 6.65 23.13 -10.91
N LEU A 299 5.57 23.72 -11.41
CA LEU A 299 4.26 23.07 -11.52
C LEU A 299 4.35 21.80 -12.37
N ALA A 300 5.00 21.88 -13.53
CA ALA A 300 5.14 20.74 -14.44
C ALA A 300 5.92 19.57 -13.80
N LEU A 301 7.08 19.84 -13.21
CA LEU A 301 7.91 18.82 -12.57
C LEU A 301 7.21 18.19 -11.36
N LEU A 302 6.61 19.03 -10.51
CA LEU A 302 5.91 18.58 -9.32
C LEU A 302 4.70 17.74 -9.67
N SER A 303 3.87 18.20 -10.61
CA SER A 303 2.65 17.49 -11.01
C SER A 303 2.96 16.15 -11.65
N GLN A 304 3.98 16.08 -12.51
CA GLN A 304 4.43 14.81 -13.10
C GLN A 304 4.78 13.77 -12.02
N THR A 305 5.56 14.19 -11.02
CA THR A 305 5.99 13.29 -9.93
C THR A 305 4.80 12.89 -9.05
N LEU A 306 3.96 13.85 -8.66
CA LEU A 306 2.79 13.62 -7.82
C LEU A 306 1.79 12.67 -8.48
N ILE A 307 1.46 12.89 -9.76
CA ILE A 307 0.55 12.03 -10.53
C ILE A 307 1.08 10.61 -10.60
N GLN A 308 2.37 10.44 -10.91
CA GLN A 308 2.98 9.12 -10.99
C GLN A 308 2.89 8.37 -9.65
N VAL A 309 3.33 9.01 -8.56
CA VAL A 309 3.36 8.38 -7.23
C VAL A 309 1.96 7.99 -6.77
N ILE A 310 0.96 8.87 -6.93
CA ILE A 310 -0.41 8.53 -6.52
C ILE A 310 -0.98 7.41 -7.39
N LEU A 311 -0.83 7.46 -8.73
CA LEU A 311 -1.37 6.41 -9.60
C LEU A 311 -0.77 5.04 -9.31
N GLU A 312 0.55 4.97 -9.07
CA GLU A 312 1.25 3.75 -8.67
C GLU A 312 0.71 3.24 -7.33
N HIS A 313 0.60 4.13 -6.34
CA HIS A 313 0.09 3.79 -5.01
C HIS A 313 -1.35 3.25 -5.04
N LEU A 314 -2.29 3.96 -5.66
CA LEU A 314 -3.68 3.49 -5.78
C LEU A 314 -3.77 2.16 -6.56
N HIS A 315 -2.88 1.94 -7.53
CA HIS A 315 -2.83 0.68 -8.26
C HIS A 315 -2.37 -0.48 -7.37
N GLU A 316 -1.33 -0.27 -6.56
CA GLU A 316 -0.86 -1.25 -5.58
C GLU A 316 -1.94 -1.56 -4.54
N GLU A 317 -2.74 -0.58 -4.15
CA GLU A 317 -3.80 -0.82 -3.17
C GLU A 317 -4.97 -1.60 -3.74
N ASP A 318 -5.51 -1.14 -4.87
CA ASP A 318 -6.67 -1.72 -5.54
C ASP A 318 -6.43 -3.18 -5.93
N ASN A 319 -5.24 -3.45 -6.46
CA ASN A 319 -4.93 -4.73 -7.11
C ASN A 319 -4.15 -5.68 -6.20
N LEU A 320 -3.62 -5.18 -5.09
CA LEU A 320 -2.78 -5.97 -4.21
C LEU A 320 -3.20 -5.81 -2.76
N LEU A 321 -3.06 -4.64 -2.14
CA LEU A 321 -3.27 -4.49 -0.69
C LEU A 321 -4.68 -4.93 -0.27
N PHE A 322 -5.72 -4.38 -0.90
CA PHE A 322 -7.10 -4.65 -0.53
C PHE A 322 -7.56 -6.08 -0.84
N PRO A 323 -7.21 -6.69 -1.99
CA PRO A 323 -7.45 -8.12 -2.21
C PRO A 323 -6.83 -9.00 -1.14
N ILE A 324 -5.59 -8.72 -0.71
CA ILE A 324 -4.95 -9.48 0.38
C ILE A 324 -5.65 -9.20 1.70
N ALA A 325 -5.97 -7.94 2.01
CA ALA A 325 -6.66 -7.57 3.25
C ALA A 325 -7.98 -8.36 3.42
N LEU A 326 -8.78 -8.49 2.35
CA LEU A 326 -10.00 -9.29 2.34
C LEU A 326 -9.76 -10.79 2.49
N GLU A 327 -8.61 -11.29 2.04
CA GLU A 327 -8.25 -12.68 2.27
C GLU A 327 -7.82 -12.95 3.70
N VAL A 328 -7.17 -11.99 4.34
CA VAL A 328 -6.56 -12.25 5.64
C VAL A 328 -7.41 -11.83 6.82
N VAL A 329 -8.31 -10.85 6.63
CA VAL A 329 -9.31 -10.43 7.60
C VAL A 329 -10.64 -11.12 7.27
N LYS A 330 -10.89 -12.27 7.90
CA LYS A 330 -12.05 -13.10 7.60
C LYS A 330 -13.29 -12.74 8.43
N GLU A 331 -13.12 -12.07 9.56
CA GLU A 331 -14.19 -11.78 10.50
C GLU A 331 -15.03 -10.57 10.07
N PRO A 332 -16.34 -10.72 9.80
CA PRO A 332 -17.20 -9.58 9.42
C PRO A 332 -17.20 -8.46 10.47
N GLU A 333 -17.11 -8.80 11.75
CA GLU A 333 -17.04 -7.82 12.84
C GLU A 333 -15.78 -6.95 12.82
N ALA A 334 -14.68 -7.44 12.26
CA ALA A 334 -13.47 -6.63 12.08
C ALA A 334 -13.75 -5.53 11.05
N TRP A 335 -14.37 -5.87 9.92
CA TRP A 335 -14.77 -4.91 8.89
C TRP A 335 -15.83 -3.91 9.38
N HIS A 336 -16.79 -4.33 10.20
CA HIS A 336 -17.73 -3.41 10.84
C HIS A 336 -17.03 -2.40 11.77
N ARG A 337 -16.01 -2.84 12.54
CA ARG A 337 -15.22 -1.95 13.39
C ARG A 337 -14.41 -0.95 12.55
N ILE A 338 -13.72 -1.43 11.51
CA ILE A 338 -12.95 -0.58 10.59
C ILE A 338 -13.87 0.48 9.98
N LYS A 339 -15.03 0.06 9.46
CA LYS A 339 -16.00 1.01 8.88
C LYS A 339 -16.42 2.10 9.87
N ARG A 340 -16.78 1.74 11.11
CA ARG A 340 -17.21 2.73 12.11
C ARG A 340 -16.12 3.76 12.42
N LEU A 341 -14.87 3.32 12.56
CA LEU A 341 -13.74 4.23 12.80
C LEU A 341 -13.44 5.10 11.57
N CYS A 342 -13.53 4.56 10.36
CA CYS A 342 -13.46 5.34 9.13
C CYS A 342 -14.57 6.40 9.04
N ASP A 343 -15.80 6.04 9.43
CA ASP A 343 -16.94 6.98 9.46
C ASP A 343 -16.72 8.14 10.46
N GLU A 344 -15.95 7.93 11.54
CA GLU A 344 -15.58 8.98 12.51
C GLU A 344 -14.56 9.98 11.94
N ILE A 345 -13.66 9.52 11.07
CA ILE A 345 -12.68 10.39 10.37
C ILE A 345 -13.36 11.17 9.22
N GLY A 346 -14.30 10.54 8.52
CA GLY A 346 -14.97 11.12 7.34
C GLY A 346 -14.48 10.49 6.04
N TYR A 347 -14.90 11.01 4.89
CA TYR A 347 -14.55 10.52 3.56
C TYR A 347 -14.21 11.68 2.62
N CYS A 348 -13.17 11.52 1.80
CA CYS A 348 -12.70 12.60 0.94
C CYS A 348 -13.69 12.84 -0.20
N GLY A 349 -13.91 14.12 -0.53
CA GLY A 349 -14.91 14.53 -1.52
C GLY A 349 -16.36 14.56 -1.02
N VAL A 350 -16.60 14.32 0.29
CA VAL A 350 -17.92 14.41 0.93
C VAL A 350 -17.93 15.47 2.05
N HIS A 351 -17.24 16.58 1.84
CA HIS A 351 -17.45 17.78 2.65
C HIS A 351 -18.45 18.67 1.91
N ILE A 352 -19.74 18.49 2.23
CA ILE A 352 -20.84 19.37 1.76
C ILE A 352 -21.13 20.41 2.83
#